data_AF-A0A259CPK0-F1
#
_entry.id   AF-A0A259CPK0-F1
#
_cell.length_a   1.000
_cell.length_b   1.000
_cell.length_c   1.000
_cell.angle_alpha   90.00
_cell.angle_beta   90.00
_cell.angle_gamma   90.00
#
_symmetry.space_group_name_H-M   'P 1'
#
loop_
_entity.id
_entity.type
_entity.pdbx_description
1 polymer ?
#
loop_
_entity_poly.entity_id
_entity_poly.type
_entity_poly.pdbx_seq_one_letter_code
_entity_poly.pdbx_strand_id
1 'polypeptide(L)'
;MIYMMIGFFKDFFKYKESAKKQQAWLEKYAKQKNYALNPSWMMLTNLKSNLCEMEATFGKRYCPCFEPSADEELNKKMMCPCKFIDEEIAQYGTCHCALFGPADLSKDDWNTSSKRLMNEYQVPKNLKNGVLDTRGMPLDPHRALPIPDMMHQLKSTLNGYRGDTLTVIVEHEQEVKNLEKIAQYRGLKMSSVNKNGSFEAVLDFKK
;
A
#
# COMPACT_ATOMS: atom_id res chain seq x y z
N MET A 1 -12.82 2.48 -13.10
CA MET A 1 -11.75 3.40 -13.56
C MET A 1 -11.91 4.83 -13.01
N ILE A 2 -13.07 5.47 -13.13
CA ILE A 2 -13.29 6.87 -12.68
C ILE A 2 -12.87 7.11 -11.21
N TYR A 3 -13.36 6.30 -10.27
CA TYR A 3 -13.04 6.45 -8.84
C TYR A 3 -11.54 6.30 -8.52
N MET A 4 -10.83 5.44 -9.26
CA MET A 4 -9.38 5.28 -9.09
C MET A 4 -8.62 6.54 -9.52
N MET A 5 -9.04 7.18 -10.61
CA MET A 5 -8.43 8.43 -11.06
C MET A 5 -8.71 9.57 -10.07
N ILE A 6 -9.91 9.63 -9.49
CA ILE A 6 -10.23 10.60 -8.41
C ILE A 6 -9.28 10.41 -7.23
N GLY A 7 -9.09 9.17 -6.76
CA GLY A 7 -8.15 8.86 -5.69
C GLY A 7 -6.70 9.26 -6.04
N PHE A 8 -6.25 8.90 -7.24
CA PHE A 8 -4.92 9.25 -7.74
C PHE A 8 -4.66 10.76 -7.75
N PHE A 9 -5.56 11.56 -8.33
CA PHE A 9 -5.36 13.01 -8.39
C PHE A 9 -5.46 13.67 -7.02
N LYS A 10 -6.36 13.19 -6.15
CA LYS A 10 -6.43 13.63 -4.75
C LYS A 10 -5.09 13.46 -4.04
N ASP A 11 -4.48 12.28 -4.16
CA ASP A 11 -3.19 11.98 -3.55
C ASP A 11 -2.04 12.77 -4.22
N PHE A 12 -2.05 12.87 -5.55
CA PHE A 12 -1.08 13.66 -6.31
C PHE A 12 -1.01 15.11 -5.82
N PHE A 13 -2.16 15.77 -5.66
CA PHE A 13 -2.20 17.14 -5.15
C PHE A 13 -1.86 17.21 -3.66
N LYS A 14 -2.37 16.28 -2.84
CA LYS A 14 -2.10 16.23 -1.40
C LYS A 14 -0.61 16.10 -1.09
N TYR A 15 0.11 15.25 -1.81
CA TYR A 15 1.52 14.94 -1.54
C TYR A 15 2.50 15.63 -2.49
N LYS A 16 2.06 16.59 -3.31
CA LYS A 16 2.90 17.26 -4.32
C LYS A 16 4.26 17.72 -3.78
N GLU A 17 4.28 18.36 -2.63
CA GLU A 17 5.52 18.89 -2.03
C GLU A 17 6.36 17.81 -1.34
N SER A 18 5.75 16.92 -0.56
CA SER A 18 6.48 15.82 0.10
C SER A 18 7.05 14.81 -0.91
N ALA A 19 6.37 14.60 -2.04
CA ALA A 19 6.82 13.72 -3.12
C ALA A 19 8.11 14.19 -3.80
N LYS A 20 8.47 15.48 -3.71
CA LYS A 20 9.78 15.97 -4.20
C LYS A 20 10.93 15.38 -3.39
N LYS A 21 10.76 15.25 -2.06
CA LYS A 21 11.74 14.59 -1.19
C LYS A 21 11.88 13.11 -1.53
N GLN A 22 10.75 12.44 -1.80
CA GLN A 22 10.76 11.05 -2.26
C GLN A 22 11.49 10.92 -3.61
N GLN A 23 11.19 11.79 -4.58
CA GLN A 23 11.86 11.78 -5.90
C GLN A 23 13.39 11.85 -5.76
N ALA A 24 13.91 12.86 -5.06
CA ALA A 24 15.35 13.06 -4.93
C ALA A 24 16.04 11.87 -4.23
N TRP A 25 15.38 11.30 -3.22
CA TRP A 25 15.90 10.12 -2.54
C TRP A 25 15.88 8.86 -3.41
N LEU A 26 14.78 8.65 -4.16
CA LEU A 26 14.63 7.52 -5.09
C LEU A 26 15.70 7.55 -6.18
N GLU A 27 15.92 8.71 -6.81
CA GLU A 27 16.93 8.90 -7.85
C GLU A 27 18.34 8.64 -7.32
N LYS A 28 18.65 9.12 -6.11
CA LYS A 28 19.94 8.89 -5.46
C LYS A 28 20.17 7.39 -5.24
N TYR A 29 19.18 6.68 -4.69
CA TYR A 29 19.30 5.25 -4.45
C TYR A 29 19.42 4.45 -5.76
N ALA A 30 18.58 4.76 -6.75
CA ALA A 30 18.62 4.13 -8.06
C ALA A 30 20.01 4.25 -8.71
N LYS A 31 20.60 5.45 -8.68
CA LYS A 31 21.96 5.69 -9.19
C LYS A 31 23.02 4.89 -8.43
N GLN A 32 22.93 4.80 -7.10
CA GLN A 32 23.89 4.06 -6.28
C GLN A 32 23.88 2.54 -6.54
N LYS A 33 22.73 1.99 -6.92
CA LYS A 33 22.53 0.56 -7.13
C LYS A 33 22.51 0.12 -8.59
N ASN A 34 22.76 1.05 -9.52
CA ASN A 34 22.62 0.81 -10.96
C ASN A 34 21.21 0.32 -11.34
N TYR A 35 20.19 0.93 -10.73
CA TYR A 35 18.78 0.69 -11.00
C TYR A 35 18.14 1.85 -11.76
N ALA A 36 17.02 1.56 -12.41
CA ALA A 36 16.09 2.54 -12.94
C ALA A 36 14.82 2.60 -12.09
N LEU A 37 14.15 3.75 -12.11
CA LEU A 37 12.79 3.91 -11.59
C LEU A 37 11.79 3.50 -12.66
N ASN A 38 10.59 3.10 -12.23
CA ASN A 38 9.50 2.77 -13.15
C ASN A 38 9.26 3.92 -14.15
N PRO A 39 9.31 3.65 -15.48
CA PRO A 39 9.16 4.68 -16.50
C PRO A 39 7.71 5.20 -16.63
N SER A 40 6.73 4.50 -16.06
CA SER A 40 5.33 4.94 -16.06
C SER A 40 5.14 6.11 -15.09
N TRP A 41 4.85 7.29 -15.63
CA TRP A 41 4.58 8.50 -14.84
C TRP A 41 3.49 8.27 -13.78
N MET A 42 2.40 7.58 -14.14
CA MET A 42 1.31 7.30 -13.21
C MET A 42 1.77 6.38 -12.07
N MET A 43 2.48 5.30 -12.38
CA MET A 43 2.94 4.37 -11.34
C MET A 43 3.95 5.01 -10.41
N LEU A 44 4.98 5.67 -10.97
CA LEU A 44 6.00 6.35 -10.17
C LEU A 44 5.38 7.44 -9.29
N THR A 45 4.43 8.21 -9.80
CA THR A 45 3.73 9.25 -9.04
C THR A 45 2.87 8.65 -7.92
N ASN A 46 2.15 7.57 -8.20
CA ASN A 46 1.35 6.87 -7.20
C ASN A 46 2.23 6.26 -6.09
N LEU A 47 3.32 5.61 -6.46
CA LEU A 47 4.26 5.00 -5.51
C LEU A 47 4.92 6.04 -4.60
N LYS A 48 5.32 7.20 -5.13
CA LYS A 48 5.80 8.33 -4.31
C LYS A 48 4.74 8.83 -3.35
N SER A 49 3.50 8.95 -3.81
CA SER A 49 2.38 9.39 -2.97
C SER A 49 2.09 8.38 -1.86
N ASN A 50 2.15 7.09 -2.16
CA ASN A 50 2.01 6.03 -1.16
C ASN A 50 3.16 6.05 -0.15
N LEU A 51 4.41 6.26 -0.56
CA LEU A 51 5.54 6.42 0.36
C LEU A 51 5.33 7.59 1.33
N CYS A 52 4.82 8.73 0.83
CA CYS A 52 4.45 9.87 1.68
C CYS A 52 3.29 9.52 2.63
N GLU A 53 2.30 8.74 2.17
CA GLU A 53 1.20 8.29 3.03
C GLU A 53 1.67 7.36 4.14
N MET A 54 2.61 6.44 3.85
CA MET A 54 3.19 5.56 4.87
C MET A 54 3.91 6.37 5.95
N GLU A 55 4.73 7.33 5.55
CA GLU A 55 5.41 8.23 6.50
C GLU A 55 4.42 9.04 7.34
N ALA A 56 3.37 9.58 6.71
CA ALA A 56 2.38 10.41 7.39
C ALA A 56 1.46 9.61 8.32
N THR A 57 1.16 8.35 7.99
CA THR A 57 0.24 7.48 8.74
C THR A 57 0.97 6.74 9.87
N PHE A 58 2.14 6.17 9.57
CA PHE A 58 2.85 5.27 10.47
C PHE A 58 4.18 5.83 11.00
N GLY A 59 4.55 7.05 10.59
CA GLY A 59 5.76 7.73 11.06
C GLY A 59 7.07 7.21 10.44
N LYS A 60 7.03 6.18 9.60
CA LYS A 60 8.20 5.61 8.91
C LYS A 60 7.89 5.35 7.44
N ARG A 61 8.92 5.35 6.61
CA ARG A 61 8.83 5.02 5.18
C ARG A 61 8.80 3.50 4.98
N TYR A 62 7.72 2.85 5.40
CA TYR A 62 7.50 1.45 5.07
C TYR A 62 7.30 1.26 3.56
N CYS A 63 7.54 0.03 3.07
CA CYS A 63 7.25 -0.37 1.71
C CYS A 63 5.78 -0.05 1.40
N PRO A 64 5.49 0.69 0.32
CA PRO A 64 4.13 1.15 0.03
C PRO A 64 3.18 0.05 -0.45
N CYS A 65 3.62 -1.21 -0.40
CA CYS A 65 2.89 -2.41 -0.79
C CYS A 65 2.39 -3.23 0.41
N PHE A 66 2.88 -2.93 1.62
CA PHE A 66 2.52 -3.67 2.83
C PHE A 66 2.35 -2.71 4.00
N GLU A 67 1.29 -2.90 4.76
CA GLU A 67 1.10 -2.27 6.06
C GLU A 67 2.06 -2.86 7.12
N PRO A 68 2.33 -2.12 8.22
CA PRO A 68 3.18 -2.62 9.29
C PRO A 68 2.63 -3.90 9.93
N SER A 69 3.49 -4.88 10.15
CA SER A 69 3.16 -6.15 10.79
C SER A 69 3.36 -6.09 12.31
N ALA A 70 2.96 -7.16 13.01
CA ALA A 70 3.22 -7.32 14.44
C ALA A 70 4.71 -7.66 14.72
N ASP A 71 5.45 -8.08 13.69
CA ASP A 71 6.87 -8.42 13.77
C ASP A 71 7.72 -7.17 13.48
N GLU A 72 8.36 -6.63 14.53
CA GLU A 72 9.22 -5.45 14.40
C GLU A 72 10.50 -5.72 13.59
N GLU A 73 11.01 -6.96 13.59
CA GLU A 73 12.16 -7.31 12.73
C GLU A 73 11.76 -7.35 11.26
N LEU A 74 10.57 -7.87 10.95
CA LEU A 74 10.01 -7.78 9.61
C LEU A 74 9.78 -6.31 9.21
N ASN A 75 9.21 -5.49 10.10
CA ASN A 75 8.99 -4.07 9.85
C ASN A 75 10.28 -3.32 9.50
N LYS A 76 11.39 -3.61 10.19
CA LYS A 76 12.71 -3.06 9.85
C LYS A 76 13.17 -3.48 8.46
N LYS A 77 12.93 -4.74 8.07
CA LYS A 77 13.24 -5.25 6.72
C LYS A 77 12.35 -4.62 5.65
N MET A 78 11.14 -4.19 6.00
CA MET A 78 10.17 -3.56 5.11
C MET A 78 10.32 -2.04 4.95
N MET A 79 11.25 -1.38 5.65
CA MET A 79 11.52 0.05 5.41
C MET A 79 12.10 0.24 4.00
N CYS A 80 11.59 1.19 3.21
CA CYS A 80 12.03 1.42 1.84
C CYS A 80 13.43 2.08 1.80
N PRO A 81 14.42 1.55 1.04
CA PRO A 81 14.34 0.35 0.20
C PRO A 81 14.36 -0.90 1.09
N CYS A 82 13.40 -1.81 0.87
CA CYS A 82 13.29 -2.99 1.70
C CYS A 82 14.41 -3.99 1.41
N LYS A 83 14.73 -4.85 2.38
CA LYS A 83 15.79 -5.86 2.21
C LYS A 83 15.51 -6.89 1.10
N PHE A 84 14.25 -7.00 0.67
CA PHE A 84 13.80 -7.95 -0.37
C PHE A 84 14.06 -7.48 -1.80
N ILE A 85 14.50 -6.22 -2.01
CA ILE A 85 14.63 -5.61 -3.34
C ILE A 85 15.51 -6.43 -4.30
N ASP A 86 16.66 -6.90 -3.84
CA ASP A 86 17.63 -7.60 -4.69
C ASP A 86 17.08 -8.97 -5.13
N GLU A 87 16.44 -9.70 -4.21
CA GLU A 87 15.81 -11.00 -4.47
C GLU A 87 14.59 -10.87 -5.39
N GLU A 88 13.73 -9.88 -5.15
CA GLU A 88 12.56 -9.63 -5.98
C GLU A 88 12.94 -9.17 -7.39
N ILE A 89 13.98 -8.34 -7.54
CA ILE A 89 14.51 -7.97 -8.85
C ILE A 89 15.03 -9.20 -9.60
N ALA A 90 15.76 -10.09 -8.92
CA ALA A 90 16.26 -11.32 -9.53
C ALA A 90 15.11 -12.26 -9.97
N GLN A 91 14.02 -12.30 -9.21
CA GLN A 91 12.89 -13.21 -9.47
C GLN A 91 11.88 -12.66 -10.48
N TYR A 92 11.55 -11.38 -10.40
CA TYR A 92 10.43 -10.74 -11.11
C TYR A 92 10.86 -9.62 -12.07
N GLY A 93 12.15 -9.31 -12.14
CA GLY A 93 12.72 -8.21 -12.93
C GLY A 93 12.63 -6.84 -12.24
N THR A 94 11.78 -6.68 -11.23
CA THR A 94 11.66 -5.44 -10.43
C THR A 94 11.43 -5.80 -8.96
N CYS A 95 11.60 -4.84 -8.06
CA CYS A 95 11.07 -5.00 -6.69
C CYS A 95 9.55 -5.21 -6.72
N HIS A 96 8.96 -5.75 -5.64
CA HIS A 96 7.54 -6.13 -5.60
C HIS A 96 6.61 -5.03 -6.08
N CYS A 97 6.82 -3.80 -5.57
CA CYS A 97 6.02 -2.63 -5.91
C CYS A 97 6.26 -2.06 -7.32
N ALA A 98 7.11 -2.71 -8.12
CA ALA A 98 7.55 -2.27 -9.43
C ALA A 98 8.08 -0.82 -9.43
N LEU A 99 8.76 -0.40 -8.34
CA LEU A 99 9.36 0.94 -8.23
C LEU A 99 10.77 0.99 -8.82
N PHE A 100 11.56 -0.05 -8.55
CA PHE A 100 12.95 -0.19 -8.98
C PHE A 100 13.11 -1.45 -9.84
N GLY A 101 13.95 -1.36 -10.87
CA GLY A 101 14.41 -2.48 -11.69
C GLY A 101 15.83 -2.22 -12.19
N PRO A 102 16.48 -3.18 -12.85
CA PRO A 102 17.78 -2.98 -13.49
C PRO A 102 17.78 -1.76 -14.43
N ALA A 103 18.91 -1.06 -14.53
CA ALA A 103 19.01 0.14 -15.38
C ALA A 103 18.72 -0.11 -16.86
N ASP A 104 18.96 -1.33 -17.33
CA ASP A 104 18.76 -1.82 -18.70
C ASP A 104 17.46 -2.64 -18.87
N LEU A 105 16.58 -2.67 -17.86
CA LEU A 105 15.33 -3.42 -17.91
C LEU A 105 14.45 -2.94 -19.07
N SER A 106 13.98 -3.88 -19.90
CA SER A 106 13.22 -3.54 -21.10
C SER A 106 11.85 -2.96 -20.76
N LYS A 107 11.28 -2.20 -21.70
CA LYS A 107 9.92 -1.65 -21.55
C LYS A 107 8.88 -2.77 -21.38
N ASP A 108 9.07 -3.91 -22.04
CA ASP A 108 8.15 -5.04 -21.96
C ASP A 108 8.23 -5.75 -20.61
N ASP A 109 9.42 -5.83 -20.01
CA ASP A 109 9.59 -6.35 -18.66
C ASP A 109 8.97 -5.41 -17.61
N TRP A 110 9.14 -4.10 -17.76
CA TRP A 110 8.42 -3.11 -16.94
C TRP A 110 6.90 -3.28 -17.02
N ASN A 111 6.37 -3.47 -18.23
CA ASN A 111 4.94 -3.70 -18.46
C ASN A 111 4.50 -5.04 -17.82
N THR A 112 5.30 -6.07 -17.94
CA THR A 112 5.02 -7.40 -17.36
C THR A 112 4.96 -7.34 -15.85
N SER A 113 5.95 -6.71 -15.21
CA SER A 113 5.94 -6.53 -13.75
C SER A 113 4.78 -5.65 -13.29
N SER A 114 4.49 -4.57 -14.02
CA SER A 114 3.35 -3.71 -13.70
C SER A 114 2.02 -4.45 -13.79
N LYS A 115 1.85 -5.32 -14.79
CA LYS A 115 0.65 -6.19 -14.91
C LYS A 115 0.55 -7.18 -13.75
N ARG A 116 1.67 -7.82 -13.36
CA ARG A 116 1.72 -8.70 -12.17
C ARG A 116 1.20 -7.98 -10.94
N LEU A 117 1.76 -6.80 -10.64
CA LEU A 117 1.34 -5.99 -9.49
C LEU A 117 -0.15 -5.63 -9.57
N MET A 118 -0.66 -5.26 -10.75
CA MET A 118 -2.08 -4.95 -10.89
C MET A 118 -2.98 -6.17 -10.63
N ASN A 119 -2.57 -7.36 -11.07
CA ASN A 119 -3.32 -8.59 -10.82
C ASN A 119 -3.38 -8.95 -9.32
N GLU A 120 -2.31 -8.66 -8.58
CA GLU A 120 -2.21 -8.89 -7.15
C GLU A 120 -3.08 -7.92 -6.33
N TYR A 121 -3.17 -6.65 -6.73
CA TYR A 121 -3.82 -5.60 -5.91
C TYR A 121 -5.19 -5.16 -6.42
N GLN A 122 -5.58 -5.48 -7.65
CA GLN A 122 -6.90 -5.16 -8.22
C GLN A 122 -7.86 -6.37 -8.17
N VAL A 123 -7.94 -7.00 -7.01
CA VAL A 123 -8.87 -8.11 -6.77
C VAL A 123 -10.28 -7.61 -6.42
N PRO A 124 -11.33 -8.41 -6.67
CA PRO A 124 -12.67 -8.12 -6.19
C PRO A 124 -12.70 -7.98 -4.66
N LYS A 125 -13.32 -6.91 -4.18
CA LYS A 125 -13.45 -6.62 -2.74
C LYS A 125 -14.64 -7.37 -2.15
N ASN A 126 -14.49 -7.93 -0.96
CA ASN A 126 -15.61 -8.49 -0.21
C ASN A 126 -16.36 -7.37 0.56
N LEU A 127 -17.00 -6.47 -0.19
CA LEU A 127 -17.80 -5.36 0.34
C LEU A 127 -19.30 -5.64 0.19
N LYS A 128 -20.02 -5.76 1.31
CA LYS A 128 -21.48 -5.98 1.32
C LYS A 128 -22.12 -5.13 2.42
N ASN A 129 -23.15 -4.35 2.07
CA ASN A 129 -23.95 -3.57 3.02
C ASN A 129 -23.13 -2.71 4.00
N GLY A 130 -22.05 -2.09 3.52
CA GLY A 130 -21.16 -1.28 4.37
C GLY A 130 -20.19 -2.06 5.25
N VAL A 131 -20.02 -3.36 4.98
CA VAL A 131 -19.04 -4.23 5.64
C VAL A 131 -18.00 -4.68 4.61
N LEU A 132 -16.74 -4.34 4.83
CA LEU A 132 -15.57 -4.76 4.07
C LEU A 132 -14.84 -5.86 4.85
N ASP A 133 -14.90 -7.09 4.37
CA ASP A 133 -14.09 -8.18 4.92
C ASP A 133 -12.76 -8.27 4.15
N THR A 134 -11.64 -8.13 4.87
CA THR A 134 -10.30 -8.06 4.27
C THR A 134 -9.48 -9.34 4.41
N ARG A 135 -10.04 -10.36 5.06
CA ARG A 135 -9.36 -11.60 5.43
C ARG A 135 -9.25 -12.57 4.24
N GLY A 136 -8.44 -13.60 4.42
CA GLY A 136 -8.35 -14.73 3.47
C GLY A 136 -7.63 -14.41 2.16
N MET A 137 -6.86 -13.32 2.11
CA MET A 137 -6.00 -13.02 0.96
C MET A 137 -4.77 -13.93 0.94
N PRO A 138 -4.19 -14.24 -0.24
CA PRO A 138 -2.97 -15.01 -0.34
C PRO A 138 -1.81 -14.27 0.34
N LEU A 139 -0.84 -15.03 0.85
CA LEU A 139 0.32 -14.48 1.52
C LEU A 139 1.49 -14.27 0.54
N ASP A 140 2.20 -13.17 0.73
CA ASP A 140 3.49 -12.91 0.11
C ASP A 140 4.49 -14.00 0.50
N PRO A 141 5.20 -14.64 -0.45
CA PRO A 141 6.16 -15.69 -0.13
C PRO A 141 7.35 -15.21 0.69
N HIS A 142 7.71 -13.92 0.60
CA HIS A 142 8.88 -13.35 1.27
C HIS A 142 8.58 -12.86 2.68
N ARG A 143 7.38 -12.29 2.88
CA ARG A 143 6.99 -11.61 4.12
C ARG A 143 5.94 -12.36 4.93
N ALA A 144 5.26 -13.34 4.33
CA ALA A 144 4.08 -14.00 4.90
C ALA A 144 2.97 -13.00 5.29
N LEU A 145 2.81 -11.92 4.53
CA LEU A 145 1.78 -10.90 4.73
C LEU A 145 0.72 -10.96 3.63
N PRO A 146 -0.54 -10.59 3.90
CA PRO A 146 -1.61 -10.65 2.91
C PRO A 146 -1.37 -9.72 1.70
N ILE A 147 -1.70 -10.19 0.49
CA ILE A 147 -1.67 -9.40 -0.75
C ILE A 147 -3.04 -9.47 -1.46
N PRO A 148 -3.76 -8.34 -1.63
CA PRO A 148 -3.47 -7.05 -1.02
C PRO A 148 -3.81 -7.07 0.47
N ASP A 149 -3.05 -6.32 1.25
CA ASP A 149 -3.30 -6.16 2.68
C ASP A 149 -4.61 -5.38 2.97
N MET A 150 -4.98 -5.28 4.25
CA MET A 150 -6.18 -4.57 4.68
C MET A 150 -6.12 -3.10 4.29
N MET A 151 -4.97 -2.43 4.46
CA MET A 151 -4.82 -1.01 4.11
C MET A 151 -5.10 -0.73 2.62
N HIS A 152 -4.60 -1.56 1.72
CA HIS A 152 -4.79 -1.44 0.27
C HIS A 152 -6.23 -1.72 -0.13
N GLN A 153 -6.83 -2.76 0.47
CA GLN A 153 -8.24 -3.06 0.28
C GLN A 153 -9.11 -1.88 0.73
N LEU A 154 -8.87 -1.34 1.92
CA LEU A 154 -9.55 -0.17 2.48
C LEU A 154 -9.37 1.06 1.60
N LYS A 155 -8.13 1.46 1.28
CA LYS A 155 -7.84 2.66 0.46
C LYS A 155 -8.59 2.62 -0.86
N SER A 156 -8.56 1.47 -1.54
CA SER A 156 -9.24 1.30 -2.82
C SER A 156 -10.78 1.28 -2.67
N THR A 157 -11.32 0.80 -1.53
CA THR A 157 -12.76 0.91 -1.20
C THR A 157 -13.17 2.37 -1.02
N LEU A 158 -12.39 3.16 -0.27
CA LEU A 158 -12.71 4.55 0.06
C LEU A 158 -12.73 5.49 -1.15
N ASN A 159 -12.14 5.12 -2.29
CA ASN A 159 -12.15 5.93 -3.50
C ASN A 159 -13.55 6.15 -4.10
N GLY A 160 -14.50 5.25 -3.81
CA GLY A 160 -15.88 5.33 -4.32
C GLY A 160 -16.97 5.09 -3.28
N TYR A 161 -16.60 4.80 -2.03
CA TYR A 161 -17.55 4.55 -0.96
C TYR A 161 -18.29 5.83 -0.55
N ARG A 162 -19.62 5.74 -0.34
CA ARG A 162 -20.49 6.88 0.00
C ARG A 162 -21.34 6.66 1.24
N GLY A 163 -21.14 5.55 1.95
CA GLY A 163 -21.84 5.32 3.21
C GLY A 163 -21.30 6.23 4.31
N ASP A 164 -22.12 6.44 5.33
CA ASP A 164 -21.79 7.23 6.52
C ASP A 164 -20.77 6.54 7.42
N THR A 165 -20.78 5.21 7.44
CA THR A 165 -19.90 4.35 8.24
C THR A 165 -19.44 3.16 7.42
N LEU A 166 -18.22 2.68 7.65
CA LEU A 166 -17.70 1.45 7.05
C LEU A 166 -17.19 0.51 8.15
N THR A 167 -17.75 -0.68 8.23
CA THR A 167 -17.20 -1.76 9.07
C THR A 167 -16.12 -2.48 8.28
N VAL A 168 -14.94 -2.67 8.88
CA VAL A 168 -13.82 -3.45 8.33
C VAL A 168 -13.63 -4.68 9.21
N ILE A 169 -13.72 -5.86 8.62
CA ILE A 169 -13.41 -7.13 9.30
C ILE A 169 -11.96 -7.50 9.02
N VAL A 170 -11.20 -7.71 10.10
CA VAL A 170 -9.78 -8.06 10.07
C VAL A 170 -9.51 -9.30 10.92
N GLU A 171 -8.41 -9.99 10.66
CA GLU A 171 -8.08 -11.26 11.32
C GLU A 171 -7.23 -11.03 12.57
N HIS A 172 -6.32 -10.07 12.53
CA HIS A 172 -5.31 -9.86 13.55
C HIS A 172 -5.45 -8.52 14.28
N GLU A 173 -5.08 -8.50 15.56
CA GLU A 173 -5.11 -7.29 16.39
C GLU A 173 -4.21 -6.19 15.83
N GLN A 174 -3.11 -6.55 15.14
CA GLN A 174 -2.24 -5.57 14.50
C GLN A 174 -2.96 -4.77 13.40
N GLU A 175 -3.86 -5.39 12.64
CA GLU A 175 -4.63 -4.70 11.60
C GLU A 175 -5.59 -3.68 12.22
N VAL A 176 -6.13 -3.97 13.42
CA VAL A 176 -6.91 -3.00 14.22
C VAL A 176 -6.05 -1.80 14.60
N LYS A 177 -4.82 -2.03 15.09
CA LYS A 177 -3.87 -0.94 15.40
C LYS A 177 -3.51 -0.11 14.17
N ASN A 178 -3.37 -0.74 13.01
CA ASN A 178 -3.12 -0.04 11.76
C ASN A 178 -4.35 0.79 11.33
N LEU A 179 -5.56 0.26 11.47
CA LEU A 179 -6.81 0.98 11.25
C LEU A 179 -6.93 2.21 12.15
N GLU A 180 -6.56 2.12 13.44
CA GLU A 180 -6.54 3.26 14.35
C GLU A 180 -5.62 4.38 13.84
N LYS A 181 -4.41 4.02 13.37
CA LYS A 181 -3.47 4.99 12.78
C LYS A 181 -4.02 5.61 11.51
N ILE A 182 -4.65 4.82 10.65
CA ILE A 182 -5.29 5.28 9.41
C ILE A 182 -6.47 6.22 9.74
N ALA A 183 -7.30 5.88 10.72
CA ALA A 183 -8.43 6.69 11.16
C ALA A 183 -7.95 8.02 11.75
N GLN A 184 -6.97 7.97 12.66
CA GLN A 184 -6.35 9.16 13.24
C GLN A 184 -5.77 10.07 12.15
N TYR A 185 -5.00 9.49 11.22
CA TYR A 185 -4.40 10.23 10.10
C TYR A 185 -5.46 10.91 9.20
N ARG A 186 -6.60 10.25 9.01
CA ARG A 186 -7.70 10.75 8.18
C ARG A 186 -8.70 11.63 8.95
N GLY A 187 -8.51 11.82 10.25
CA GLY A 187 -9.42 12.57 11.11
C GLY A 187 -10.79 11.90 11.27
N LEU A 188 -10.81 10.57 11.28
CA LEU A 188 -12.02 9.75 11.43
C LEU A 188 -12.13 9.24 12.88
N LYS A 189 -13.36 9.06 13.34
CA LYS A 189 -13.62 8.30 14.57
C LYS A 189 -13.61 6.81 14.22
N MET A 190 -13.08 6.00 15.13
CA MET A 190 -13.06 4.55 15.00
C MET A 190 -13.45 3.89 16.32
N SER A 191 -14.20 2.80 16.24
CA SER A 191 -14.39 1.84 17.33
C SER A 191 -14.09 0.43 16.83
N SER A 192 -13.75 -0.49 17.73
CA SER A 192 -13.54 -1.90 17.37
C SER A 192 -14.05 -2.86 18.43
N VAL A 193 -14.52 -4.01 18.00
CA VAL A 193 -14.97 -5.11 18.86
C VAL A 193 -14.30 -6.41 18.43
N ASN A 194 -13.79 -7.17 19.39
CA ASN A 194 -13.32 -8.52 19.17
C ASN A 194 -14.52 -9.48 19.06
N LYS A 195 -14.60 -10.24 17.97
CA LYS A 195 -15.58 -11.30 17.78
C LYS A 195 -14.85 -12.60 17.50
N ASN A 196 -14.80 -13.47 18.52
CA ASN A 196 -14.27 -14.84 18.50
C ASN A 196 -13.55 -15.24 17.19
N GLY A 197 -12.26 -14.90 17.09
CA GLY A 197 -11.41 -15.23 15.94
C GLY A 197 -11.30 -14.14 14.87
N SER A 198 -11.87 -12.96 15.08
CA SER A 198 -11.74 -11.80 14.19
C SER A 198 -12.03 -10.49 14.94
N PHE A 199 -11.83 -9.36 14.26
CA PHE A 199 -12.17 -8.04 14.78
C PHE A 199 -13.04 -7.30 13.79
N GLU A 200 -14.05 -6.60 14.30
CA GLU A 200 -14.85 -5.65 13.52
C GLU A 200 -14.48 -4.24 13.96
N ALA A 201 -13.92 -3.45 13.05
CA ALA A 201 -13.63 -2.04 13.27
C ALA A 201 -14.59 -1.16 12.48
N VAL A 202 -15.25 -0.20 13.11
CA VAL A 202 -16.19 0.72 12.47
C VAL A 202 -15.51 2.07 12.28
N LEU A 203 -15.35 2.49 11.03
CA LEU A 203 -14.92 3.82 10.64
C LEU A 203 -16.14 4.72 10.45
N ASP A 204 -16.20 5.84 11.19
CA ASP A 204 -17.26 6.84 11.06
C ASP A 204 -16.76 8.03 10.21
N PHE A 205 -17.47 8.32 9.12
CA PHE A 205 -17.18 9.43 8.22
C PHE A 205 -17.97 10.71 8.56
N LYS A 206 -18.90 10.66 9.52
CA LYS A 206 -19.56 11.85 10.06
C LYS A 206 -18.57 12.60 10.96
N LYS A 207 -18.37 13.88 10.65
CA LYS A 207 -17.53 14.78 11.45
C LYS A 207 -18.24 15.13 12.75
#